data_AF-A0A8C9L9B1-F1
#
_entry.id   AF-A0A8C9L9B1-F1
#
_cell.length_a   1.000
_cell.length_b   1.000
_cell.length_c   1.000
_cell.angle_alpha   90.00
_cell.angle_beta   90.00
_cell.angle_gamma   90.00
#
_symmetry.space_group_name_H-M   'P 1'
#
loop_
_entity.id
_entity.type
_entity.pdbx_description
1 polymer ?
#
loop_
_entity_poly.entity_id
_entity_poly.type
_entity_poly.pdbx_seq_one_letter_code
_entity_poly.pdbx_strand_id
1 'polypeptide(L)' 'MTSHLSALLLSVIAVILPLRYGCSDITGGHCVRAHSRPFMAAIQIKNTTVCGGVLVRKQWVLTAAHCE' A
#
# COMPACT_ATOMS: atom_id res chain seq x y z
N MET A 1 21.32 0.04 -33.23
CA MET A 1 20.30 -0.94 -32.76
C MET A 1 20.38 -1.25 -31.26
N THR A 2 21.57 -1.40 -30.67
CA THR A 2 21.73 -1.77 -29.24
C THR A 2 21.29 -0.68 -28.26
N SER A 3 21.43 0.60 -28.62
CA SER A 3 21.01 1.75 -27.80
C SER A 3 19.50 1.83 -27.60
N HIS A 4 18.71 1.60 -28.65
CA HIS A 4 17.25 1.60 -28.58
C HIS A 4 16.71 0.40 -27.79
N LEU A 5 17.35 -0.76 -27.92
CA LEU A 5 16.99 -1.96 -27.17
C LEU A 5 17.25 -1.78 -25.65
N SER A 6 18.38 -1.16 -25.31
CA SER A 6 18.72 -0.81 -23.92
C SER A 6 17.75 0.21 -23.33
N ALA A 7 17.40 1.25 -24.08
CA ALA A 7 16.43 2.25 -23.64
C ALA A 7 15.03 1.66 -23.42
N LEU A 8 14.58 0.74 -24.29
CA LEU A 8 13.31 0.03 -24.14
C LEU A 8 13.31 -0.90 -22.92
N LEU A 9 14.43 -1.59 -22.67
CA LEU A 9 14.56 -2.45 -21.49
C LEU A 9 14.50 -1.62 -20.20
N LEU A 10 15.20 -0.48 -20.16
CA LEU A 10 15.19 0.43 -19.01
C LEU A 10 13.80 1.02 -18.77
N SER A 11 13.06 1.39 -19.82
CA SER A 11 11.70 1.92 -19.67
C SER A 11 10.71 0.86 -19.15
N VAL A 12 10.83 -0.39 -19.61
CA VAL A 12 10.02 -1.51 -19.12
C VAL A 12 10.30 -1.79 -17.64
N ILE A 13 11.58 -1.80 -17.22
CA ILE A 13 11.95 -1.97 -15.81
C ILE A 13 11.40 -0.81 -14.97
N ALA A 14 11.57 0.44 -15.43
CA ALA A 14 11.09 1.61 -14.70
C ALA A 14 9.57 1.65 -14.52
N VAL A 15 8.79 1.02 -15.42
CA VAL A 15 7.33 0.91 -15.30
C VAL A 15 6.92 -0.28 -14.43
N ILE A 16 7.58 -1.44 -14.56
CA ILE A 16 7.19 -2.67 -13.87
C ILE A 16 7.68 -2.69 -12.41
N LEU A 17 8.87 -2.17 -12.13
CA LEU A 17 9.48 -2.17 -10.81
C LEU A 17 8.63 -1.43 -9.75
N PRO A 18 8.15 -0.18 -9.96
CA PRO A 18 7.33 0.52 -8.96
C PRO A 18 5.99 -0.19 -8.68
N LEU A 19 5.42 -0.94 -9.63
CA LEU A 19 4.22 -1.77 -9.40
C LEU A 19 4.48 -2.92 -8.41
N ARG A 20 5.74 -3.35 -8.27
CA ARG A 20 6.16 -4.42 -7.34
C ARG A 20 6.53 -3.88 -5.95
N TYR A 21 6.79 -2.57 -5.83
CA TYR A 21 7.24 -1.91 -4.59
C TYR A 21 6.08 -1.43 -3.69
N GLY A 22 4.84 -1.84 -3.94
CA GLY A 22 3.66 -1.40 -3.17
C GLY A 22 3.54 -1.98 -1.75
N CYS A 23 4.64 -2.28 -1.07
CA CYS A 23 4.62 -3.09 0.14
C CYS A 23 5.82 -2.86 1.05
N SER A 24 6.20 -1.60 1.25
CA SER A 24 7.35 -1.22 2.05
C SER A 24 7.01 -0.07 2.99
N ASP A 25 5.95 -0.22 3.78
CA ASP A 25 5.49 0.82 4.71
C ASP A 25 5.39 0.33 6.18
N ILE A 26 5.88 -0.89 6.46
CA ILE A 26 5.92 -1.48 7.81
C ILE A 26 7.29 -2.10 8.04
N THR A 27 8.05 -1.60 9.02
CA THR A 27 9.42 -2.07 9.33
C THR A 27 9.42 -3.56 9.69
N GLY A 28 10.22 -4.36 8.96
CA GLY A 28 10.30 -5.81 9.15
C GLY A 28 9.04 -6.58 8.71
N GLY A 29 8.10 -5.92 8.04
CA GLY A 29 6.86 -6.52 7.57
C GLY A 29 7.01 -7.33 6.28
N HIS A 30 5.92 -7.95 5.87
CA HIS A 30 5.78 -8.61 4.57
C HIS A 30 4.37 -8.40 4.03
N CYS A 31 4.20 -8.59 2.73
CA CYS A 31 2.90 -8.42 2.08
C CYS A 31 1.89 -9.46 2.53
N VAL A 32 0.69 -8.96 2.78
CA VAL A 32 -0.45 -9.73 3.23
C VAL A 32 -1.25 -10.21 2.03
N ARG A 33 -1.82 -11.43 2.09
CA ARG A 33 -2.79 -11.87 1.07
C ARG A 33 -3.95 -10.87 1.03
N ALA A 34 -4.39 -10.47 -0.17
CA ALA A 34 -5.53 -9.56 -0.32
C ALA A 34 -6.73 -10.00 0.53
N HIS A 35 -7.34 -9.05 1.22
CA HIS A 35 -8.52 -9.23 2.09
C HIS A 35 -8.38 -10.23 3.25
N SER A 36 -7.19 -10.74 3.55
CA SER A 36 -6.98 -11.68 4.68
C SER A 36 -7.01 -11.02 6.06
N ARG A 37 -7.07 -9.68 6.13
CA ARG A 37 -7.25 -8.89 7.35
C ARG A 37 -8.54 -8.08 7.21
N PRO A 38 -9.73 -8.72 7.20
CA PRO A 38 -10.99 -8.05 6.87
C PRO A 38 -11.44 -7.02 7.91
N PHE A 39 -10.84 -7.05 9.10
CA PHE A 39 -11.06 -6.06 10.14
C PHE A 39 -10.22 -4.78 9.95
N MET A 40 -9.22 -4.77 9.06
CA MET A 40 -8.34 -3.62 8.87
C MET A 40 -9.08 -2.49 8.16
N ALA A 41 -9.09 -1.31 8.78
CA ALA A 41 -9.68 -0.09 8.25
C ALA A 41 -8.58 0.94 7.95
N ALA A 42 -8.74 1.68 6.84
CA ALA A 42 -7.92 2.83 6.51
C ALA A 42 -8.70 4.12 6.84
N ILE A 43 -8.13 4.98 7.69
CA ILE A 43 -8.69 6.29 8.01
C ILE A 43 -8.10 7.29 7.01
N GLN A 44 -8.95 7.92 6.22
CA GLN A 44 -8.52 8.75 5.09
C GLN A 44 -8.94 10.22 5.22
N ILE A 45 -8.01 11.12 4.89
CA ILE A 45 -8.25 12.55 4.77
C ILE A 45 -7.79 12.98 3.38
N LYS A 46 -8.66 13.65 2.61
CA LYS A 46 -8.35 14.09 1.23
C LYS A 46 -7.74 12.97 0.37
N ASN A 47 -8.32 11.77 0.42
CA ASN A 47 -7.87 10.56 -0.29
C ASN A 47 -6.47 10.03 0.11
N THR A 48 -5.94 10.47 1.25
CA THR A 48 -4.67 9.97 1.80
C THR A 48 -4.95 9.22 3.10
N THR A 49 -4.38 8.02 3.26
CA THR A 49 -4.45 7.27 4.52
C THR A 49 -3.56 7.96 5.55
N VAL A 50 -4.15 8.39 6.66
CA VAL A 50 -3.45 9.07 7.77
C VAL A 50 -3.25 8.16 8.97
N CYS A 51 -4.14 7.19 9.16
CA CYS A 51 -4.08 6.22 10.25
C CYS A 51 -4.72 4.88 9.85
N GLY A 52 -4.42 3.85 10.63
CA GLY A 52 -5.12 2.56 10.60
C GLY A 52 -6.23 2.46 11.65
N GLY A 53 -7.06 1.43 11.54
CA GLY A 53 -8.08 1.10 12.54
C GLY A 53 -8.56 -0.35 12.44
N VAL A 54 -9.43 -0.76 13.37
CA VAL A 54 -9.98 -2.11 13.46
C VAL A 54 -11.51 -2.06 13.51
N LEU A 55 -12.19 -2.71 12.57
CA LEU A 55 -13.65 -2.88 12.58
C LEU A 55 -14.05 -3.86 13.71
N VAL A 56 -14.59 -3.34 14.80
CA VAL A 56 -14.98 -4.13 15.98
C VAL A 56 -16.45 -4.51 15.99
N ARG A 57 -17.30 -3.76 15.28
CA ARG A 57 -18.71 -4.08 14.99
C ARG A 57 -19.09 -3.53 13.62
N LYS A 58 -20.26 -3.92 13.09
CA LYS A 58 -20.73 -3.56 11.73
C LYS A 58 -20.60 -2.08 11.35
N GLN A 59 -20.65 -1.16 12.31
CA GLN A 59 -20.58 0.28 12.10
C GLN A 59 -19.59 0.98 13.04
N TRP A 60 -18.69 0.24 13.70
CA TRP A 60 -17.78 0.79 14.70
C TRP A 60 -16.34 0.36 14.43
N VAL A 61 -15.47 1.35 14.22
CA VAL A 61 -14.02 1.18 14.06
C VAL A 61 -13.32 1.71 15.30
N LEU A 62 -12.42 0.91 15.88
CA LEU A 62 -11.50 1.31 16.94
C LEU A 62 -10.20 1.86 16.32
N THR A 63 -9.69 2.96 16.85
CA THR A 63 -8.43 3.60 16.41
C THR A 63 -7.70 4.25 17.59
N ALA A 64 -6.48 4.75 17.38
CA ALA A 64 -5.77 5.54 18.37
C ALA A 64 -6.43 6.92 18.54
N ALA A 65 -6.47 7.42 19.77
CA ALA A 65 -7.14 8.68 20.09
C ALA A 65 -6.52 9.92 19.41
N HIS A 66 -5.24 9.86 19.03
CA HIS A 66 -4.52 10.95 18.36
C HIS A 66 -4.63 10.92 16.82
N CYS A 67 -5.37 9.97 16.25
CA CYS A 67 -5.59 9.89 14.81
C CYS A 67 -6.66 10.89 14.38
N GLU A 68 -6.22 12.07 13.93
CA GLU A 68 -7.06 13.19 13.46
C GLU A 68 -6.78 13.59 12.01
#